data_AF-A0A2A2LJ93-F1
#
_entry.id   AF-A0A2A2LJ93-F1
#
_cell.length_a   1.000
_cell.length_b   1.000
_cell.length_c   1.000
_cell.angle_alpha   90.00
_cell.angle_beta   90.00
_cell.angle_gamma   90.00
#
_symmetry.space_group_name_H-M   'P 1'
#
loop_
_entity.id
_entity.type
_entity.pdbx_description
1 polymer ?
#
loop_
_entity_poly.entity_id
_entity_poly.type
_entity_poly.pdbx_seq_one_letter_code
_entity_poly.pdbx_strand_id
1 'polypeptide(L)'
;MPAISFAYEMAEADIMERPPRNPIKDRLVNRRLIFFSYLQVGFIQACGGFCVYFTLMMHNGFMPDRLLQLMRDWENKYINDLEDSFGQEWA
;
A
#
# COMPACT_ATOMS: atom_id res chain seq x y z
N MET A 1 3.66 -19.39 -0.22
CA MET A 1 3.54 -18.14 -1.02
C MET A 1 2.05 -17.87 -1.22
N PRO A 2 1.49 -16.80 -0.63
CA PRO A 2 0.04 -16.55 -0.63
C PRO A 2 -0.63 -16.49 -2.01
N ALA A 3 0.09 -16.05 -3.05
CA ALA A 3 -0.43 -16.01 -4.41
C ALA A 3 -0.49 -17.40 -5.07
N ILE A 4 0.45 -18.30 -4.75
CA ILE A 4 0.53 -19.64 -5.34
C ILE A 4 -0.57 -20.54 -4.77
N SER A 5 -0.98 -20.33 -3.51
CA SER A 5 -2.08 -21.08 -2.90
C SER A 5 -3.41 -20.90 -3.64
N PHE A 6 -3.64 -19.77 -4.32
CA PHE A 6 -4.87 -19.57 -5.11
C PHE A 6 -5.02 -20.55 -6.26
N ALA A 7 -3.93 -21.12 -6.78
CA ALA A 7 -4.01 -22.15 -7.82
C ALA A 7 -4.62 -23.47 -7.32
N TYR A 8 -4.69 -23.67 -6.00
CA TYR A 8 -5.24 -24.87 -5.38
C TYR A 8 -6.68 -24.71 -4.88
N GLU A 9 -7.34 -23.57 -5.15
CA GLU A 9 -8.74 -23.38 -4.79
C GLU A 9 -9.68 -24.24 -5.65
N MET A 10 -10.77 -24.71 -5.05
CA MET A 10 -11.80 -25.48 -5.75
C MET A 10 -12.70 -24.56 -6.59
N ALA A 11 -13.36 -25.12 -7.60
CA ALA A 11 -14.28 -24.37 -8.45
C ALA A 11 -15.47 -23.79 -7.64
N GLU A 12 -15.77 -22.51 -7.84
CA GLU A 12 -16.87 -21.80 -7.14
C GLU A 12 -18.27 -22.26 -7.57
N ALA A 13 -18.39 -22.82 -8.78
CA ALA A 13 -19.63 -23.33 -9.36
C ALA A 13 -19.31 -24.47 -10.32
N ASP A 14 -20.34 -25.21 -10.77
CA ASP A 14 -20.13 -26.23 -11.80
C ASP A 14 -19.68 -25.59 -13.12
N ILE A 15 -18.39 -25.79 -13.44
CA ILE A 15 -17.77 -25.27 -14.65
C ILE A 15 -18.10 -26.14 -15.87
N MET A 16 -18.50 -27.39 -15.67
CA MET A 16 -18.76 -28.36 -16.74
C MET A 16 -20.12 -28.11 -17.41
N GLU A 17 -21.03 -27.41 -16.73
CA GLU A 17 -22.31 -26.96 -17.28
C GLU A 17 -22.19 -25.66 -18.12
N ARG A 18 -21.08 -24.94 -18.02
CA ARG A 18 -20.90 -23.64 -18.69
C ARG A 18 -20.27 -23.79 -20.09
N PRO A 19 -20.68 -22.98 -21.08
CA PRO A 19 -20.05 -22.98 -22.40
C PRO A 19 -18.60 -22.45 -22.32
N PRO A 20 -17.73 -22.82 -23.29
CA PRO A 20 -16.35 -22.32 -23.35
C PRO A 20 -16.26 -20.79 -23.41
N ARG A 21 -15.28 -20.20 -22.70
CA ARG A 21 -15.10 -18.75 -22.62
C ARG A 21 -14.86 -18.08 -23.99
N ASN A 22 -15.28 -16.82 -24.13
CA ASN A 22 -14.96 -16.04 -25.33
C ASN A 22 -13.60 -15.31 -25.16
N PRO A 23 -12.56 -15.62 -25.96
CA PRO A 23 -11.22 -15.05 -25.76
C PRO A 23 -11.14 -13.53 -26.01
N ILE A 24 -12.09 -12.96 -26.77
CA ILE A 24 -12.09 -11.53 -27.12
C ILE A 24 -12.76 -10.70 -26.02
N LYS A 25 -13.87 -11.21 -25.45
CA LYS A 25 -14.67 -10.52 -24.44
C LYS A 25 -14.22 -10.85 -23.01
N ASP A 26 -13.96 -12.13 -22.74
CA ASP A 26 -13.68 -12.66 -21.40
C ASP A 26 -12.17 -12.81 -21.17
N ARG A 27 -11.54 -11.65 -20.97
CA ARG A 27 -10.11 -11.54 -20.68
C ARG A 27 -9.83 -11.86 -19.22
N LEU A 28 -8.67 -12.47 -18.97
CA LEU A 28 -8.19 -12.82 -17.62
C LEU A 28 -8.08 -11.58 -16.71
N VAL A 29 -7.60 -10.46 -17.28
CA VAL A 29 -7.55 -9.16 -16.60
C VAL A 29 -8.49 -8.21 -17.33
N ASN A 30 -9.53 -7.78 -16.63
CA ASN A 30 -10.51 -6.84 -17.14
C ASN A 30 -10.38 -5.48 -16.44
N ARG A 31 -10.93 -4.42 -17.04
CA ARG A 31 -10.96 -3.07 -16.45
C ARG A 31 -11.62 -3.08 -15.06
N ARG A 32 -12.69 -3.86 -14.88
CA ARG A 32 -13.35 -4.04 -13.57
C ARG A 32 -12.39 -4.56 -12.50
N LEU A 33 -11.53 -5.54 -12.85
CA LEU A 33 -10.53 -6.07 -11.94
C LEU A 33 -9.51 -4.99 -11.55
N ILE A 34 -8.98 -4.25 -12.53
CA ILE A 34 -8.01 -3.16 -12.30
C ILE A 34 -8.60 -2.09 -11.38
N PHE A 35 -9.83 -1.64 -11.65
CA PHE A 35 -10.47 -0.62 -10.82
C PHE A 35 -10.68 -1.09 -9.38
N PHE A 36 -11.13 -2.32 -9.20
CA PHE A 36 -11.34 -2.89 -7.87
C PHE A 36 -10.00 -3.07 -7.12
N SER A 37 -9.01 -3.71 -7.74
CA SER A 37 -7.76 -4.04 -7.07
C SER A 37 -6.90 -2.82 -6.78
N TYR A 38 -6.69 -1.94 -7.76
CA TYR A 38 -5.78 -0.80 -7.60
C TYR A 38 -6.44 0.39 -6.89
N LEU A 39 -7.66 0.76 -7.27
CA LEU A 39 -8.26 2.00 -6.76
C LEU A 39 -9.08 1.81 -5.49
N GLN A 40 -9.68 0.64 -5.27
CA GLN A 40 -10.45 0.41 -4.04
C GLN A 40 -9.57 -0.26 -2.98
N VAL A 41 -9.17 -1.51 -3.22
CA VAL A 41 -8.41 -2.29 -2.23
C VAL A 41 -7.02 -1.67 -2.01
N GLY A 42 -6.29 -1.36 -3.09
CA GLY A 42 -4.97 -0.76 -3.02
C GLY A 42 -4.97 0.61 -2.32
N PHE A 43 -5.99 1.43 -2.55
CA PHE A 43 -6.12 2.72 -1.87
C PHE A 43 -6.34 2.57 -0.37
N ILE A 44 -7.23 1.66 0.05
CA ILE A 44 -7.47 1.38 1.47
C ILE A 44 -6.19 0.87 2.14
N GLN A 45 -5.45 -0.03 1.48
CA GLN A 45 -4.17 -0.54 1.98
C GLN A 45 -3.12 0.58 2.10
N ALA A 46 -3.02 1.46 1.11
CA ALA A 46 -2.12 2.61 1.14
C ALA A 46 -2.46 3.55 2.30
N CYS A 47 -3.74 3.90 2.49
CA CYS A 47 -4.18 4.69 3.64
C CYS A 47 -3.79 4.03 4.97
N GLY A 48 -3.98 2.72 5.11
CA GLY A 48 -3.55 1.97 6.30
C GLY A 48 -2.04 2.07 6.54
N GLY A 49 -1.24 1.92 5.49
CA GLY A 49 0.22 2.07 5.56
C GLY A 49 0.65 3.48 5.98
N PHE A 50 0.06 4.52 5.39
CA PHE A 50 0.32 5.91 5.76
C PHE A 50 -0.12 6.21 7.21
N CYS A 51 -1.26 5.70 7.66
CA CYS A 51 -1.70 5.87 9.04
C CYS A 51 -0.68 5.28 10.03
N VAL A 52 -0.19 4.08 9.77
CA VAL A 52 0.85 3.46 10.61
C VAL A 52 2.14 4.27 10.59
N TYR A 53 2.58 4.73 9.41
CA TYR A 53 3.75 5.59 9.27
C TYR A 53 3.63 6.87 10.12
N PHE A 54 2.53 7.62 9.99
CA PHE A 54 2.32 8.84 10.76
C PHE A 54 2.21 8.57 12.26
N THR A 55 1.54 7.49 12.66
CA THR A 55 1.41 7.12 14.07
C THR A 55 2.77 6.78 14.69
N LEU A 56 3.61 6.05 13.94
CA LEU A 56 4.96 5.68 14.39
C LEU A 56 5.85 6.92 14.50
N MET A 57 5.85 7.78 13.49
CA MET A 57 6.65 9.00 13.50
C MET A 57 6.21 9.94 14.64
N MET A 58 4.91 10.11 14.83
CA MET A 58 4.35 10.92 15.93
C MET A 58 4.75 10.35 17.30
N HIS A 59 4.74 9.03 17.47
CA HIS A 59 5.18 8.40 18.72
C HIS A 59 6.68 8.62 19.00
N ASN A 60 7.49 8.77 17.96
CA ASN A 60 8.92 9.07 18.05
C ASN A 60 9.23 10.58 17.98
N GLY A 61 8.24 11.47 18.16
CA GLY A 61 8.46 12.92 18.23
C GLY A 61 8.35 13.70 16.92
N PHE A 62 8.14 13.03 15.79
CA PHE A 62 7.91 13.68 14.50
C PHE A 62 6.41 13.82 14.20
N MET A 63 5.84 14.97 14.53
CA MET A 63 4.42 15.24 14.25
C MET A 63 4.14 15.32 12.73
N PRO A 64 2.91 15.02 12.28
CA PRO A 64 2.54 15.01 10.87
C PRO A 64 2.76 16.32 10.11
N ASP A 65 2.67 17.45 10.79
CA ASP A 65 2.95 18.78 10.26
C ASP A 65 4.46 18.99 9.99
N ARG A 66 5.33 18.55 10.91
CA ARG A 66 6.80 18.62 10.74
C ARG A 66 7.33 17.64 9.70
N LEU A 67 6.65 16.52 9.44
CA LEU A 67 7.05 15.53 8.44
C LEU A 67 7.01 16.05 7.00
N LEU A 68 6.19 17.07 6.72
CA LEU A 68 6.11 17.65 5.39
C LEU A 68 7.42 18.38 5.06
N GLN A 69 8.09 17.95 3.99
CA GLN A 69 9.40 18.45 3.50
C GLN A 69 10.63 18.07 4.34
N LEU A 70 10.46 17.38 5.46
CA LEU A 70 11.56 16.93 6.34
C LEU A 70 12.59 16.06 5.62
N MET A 71 12.20 15.35 4.55
CA MET A 71 13.06 14.45 3.80
C MET A 71 14.37 15.12 3.33
N ARG A 72 14.35 16.42 3.01
CA ARG A 72 15.56 17.15 2.57
C ARG A 72 16.58 17.29 3.70
N ASP A 73 16.11 17.59 4.90
CA ASP A 73 16.97 17.78 6.07
C ASP A 73 17.37 16.42 6.66
N TRP A 74 16.47 15.44 6.63
CA TRP A 74 16.71 14.05 7.04
C TRP A 74 17.83 13.36 6.23
N GLU A 75 17.90 13.62 4.91
CA GLU A 75 18.95 13.04 4.05
C GLU A 75 20.26 13.86 4.04
N ASN A 76 20.25 15.05 4.65
CA ASN A 76 21.38 15.96 4.62
C ASN A 76 22.46 15.56 5.63
N LYS A 77 23.55 14.97 5.14
CA LYS A 77 24.70 14.50 5.96
C LYS A 77 25.45 15.61 6.72
N TYR A 78 25.19 16.87 6.42
CA TYR A 78 25.81 18.00 7.11
C TYR A 78 25.03 18.46 8.35
N ILE A 79 23.80 17.98 8.52
CA ILE A 79 22.96 18.23 9.70
C ILE A 79 23.09 17.01 10.61
N ASN A 80 23.67 17.19 11.79
CA ASN A 80 23.83 16.12 12.81
C ASN A 80 22.95 16.38 14.05
N ASP A 81 22.12 17.42 13.98
CA ASP A 81 21.32 17.99 15.05
C ASP A 81 19.89 18.25 14.55
N LEU A 82 19.30 17.25 13.89
CA LEU A 82 17.93 17.36 13.41
C LEU A 82 16.97 17.35 14.60
N GLU A 83 16.39 18.51 14.90
CA GLU A 83 15.42 18.63 15.98
C GLU A 83 14.09 17.95 15.59
N ASP A 84 13.39 17.36 16.55
CA ASP A 84 12.03 16.83 16.40
C ASP A 84 10.97 17.79 16.96
N SER A 85 9.70 17.39 16.99
CA SER A 85 8.60 18.28 17.45
C SER A 85 8.56 18.45 18.96
N PHE A 86 9.33 17.67 19.72
CA PHE A 86 9.46 17.77 21.18
C PHE A 86 10.74 18.48 21.61
N GLY A 87 11.59 18.90 20.66
CA GLY A 87 12.84 19.61 20.92
C GLY A 87 14.03 18.67 21.17
N GLN A 88 13.94 17.40 20.79
CA GLN A 88 15.05 16.46 20.87
C GLN A 88 15.87 16.48 19.57
N GLU A 89 17.20 16.50 19.69
CA GLU A 89 18.12 16.45 18.54
C GLU A 89 18.43 15.00 18.15
N TRP A 90 18.44 14.76 16.84
CA TRP A 90 18.75 13.48 16.21
C TRP A 90 20.01 13.63 15.33
N ALA A 91 20.93 12.69 15.48
CA ALA A 91 22.22 12.61 14.78
C ALA A 91 22.25 11.47 13.75
#